data_AF-A0AAW8TQK9-F1
#
_entry.id   AF-A0AAW8TQK9-F1
#
_cell.length_a   1.000
_cell.length_b   1.000
_cell.length_c   1.000
_cell.angle_alpha   90.00
_cell.angle_beta   90.00
_cell.angle_gamma   90.00
#
_symmetry.space_group_name_H-M   'P 1'
#
loop_
_entity.id
_entity.type
_entity.pdbx_description
1 polymer ?
#
loop_
_entity_poly.entity_id
_entity_poly.type
_entity_poly.pdbx_seq_one_letter_code
_entity_poly.pdbx_strand_id
1 'polypeptide(L)'
;MKFNPTSPFIQQLMQAITQTEQGNLAQAEAILDRMYRQTDDDYEKFLLAYQFAKVTTDIFERVKWLSVSLESAQKVDDEDVKSAYVTLFRDLSEAYKVLGNHDYEKKYLELAEAEPTAPTDQGPFYHGTKADLKVGDLLVPGGLSNYQDDLVMNHIYFTANLNGAGLAATLVKGTGKERVYKIVPTGEFENDPNVTDKKFPGNLTRSYRSAQPLKIVAEIKNWQALSQQQKQEWQTKVQKNEGDIIN
;
A
#
# COMPACT_ATOMS: atom_id res chain seq x y z
N MET A 1 -2.18 -6.73 12.58
CA MET A 1 -1.22 -7.51 11.75
C MET A 1 -0.69 -6.57 10.67
N LYS A 2 0.62 -6.49 10.41
CA LYS A 2 1.16 -5.55 9.41
C LYS A 2 1.13 -6.15 8.00
N PHE A 3 0.91 -5.31 6.98
CA PHE A 3 0.94 -5.75 5.59
C PHE A 3 2.28 -6.41 5.25
N ASN A 4 2.22 -7.65 4.76
CA ASN A 4 3.39 -8.40 4.33
C ASN A 4 3.13 -9.00 2.94
N PRO A 5 3.75 -8.47 1.87
CA PRO A 5 3.53 -8.95 0.51
C PRO A 5 3.99 -10.39 0.27
N THR A 6 4.81 -10.96 1.17
CA THR A 6 5.28 -12.35 1.07
C THR A 6 4.51 -13.32 1.96
N SER A 7 3.47 -12.87 2.67
CA SER A 7 2.65 -13.81 3.47
C SER A 7 1.82 -14.72 2.54
N PRO A 8 1.56 -15.98 2.94
CA PRO A 8 0.70 -16.87 2.16
C PRO A 8 -0.68 -16.28 1.86
N PHE A 9 -1.27 -15.61 2.86
CA PHE A 9 -2.54 -14.91 2.72
C PHE A 9 -2.50 -13.85 1.60
N ILE A 10 -1.53 -12.92 1.64
CA ILE A 10 -1.45 -11.86 0.62
C ILE A 10 -1.15 -12.46 -0.76
N GLN A 11 -0.31 -13.49 -0.85
CA GLN A 11 -0.04 -14.16 -2.12
C GLN A 11 -1.29 -14.78 -2.74
N GLN A 12 -2.14 -15.41 -1.93
CA GLN A 12 -3.40 -15.98 -2.40
C GLN A 12 -4.42 -14.89 -2.75
N LEU A 13 -4.50 -13.83 -1.94
CA LEU A 13 -5.37 -12.68 -2.22
C LEU A 13 -5.00 -11.99 -3.54
N MET A 14 -3.71 -11.88 -3.83
CA MET A 14 -3.22 -11.35 -5.11
C MET A 14 -3.62 -12.20 -6.31
N GLN A 15 -3.86 -13.51 -6.14
CA GLN A 15 -4.41 -14.35 -7.21
C GLN A 15 -5.85 -13.94 -7.52
N ALA A 16 -6.68 -13.72 -6.49
CA ALA A 16 -8.04 -13.21 -6.67
C ALA A 16 -8.04 -11.84 -7.37
N ILE A 17 -7.20 -10.91 -6.91
CA ILE A 17 -7.05 -9.57 -7.54
C ILE A 17 -6.64 -9.68 -9.01
N THR A 18 -5.70 -10.57 -9.33
CA THR A 18 -5.27 -10.80 -10.72
C THR A 18 -6.43 -11.32 -11.58
N GLN A 19 -7.26 -12.22 -11.05
CA GLN A 19 -8.45 -12.69 -11.76
C GLN A 19 -9.46 -11.56 -11.97
N THR A 20 -9.66 -10.69 -10.99
CA THR A 20 -10.49 -9.48 -11.12
C THR A 20 -9.97 -8.54 -12.20
N GLU A 21 -8.67 -8.24 -12.21
CA GLU A 21 -8.01 -7.40 -13.23
C GLU A 21 -8.13 -7.99 -14.64
N GLN A 22 -8.22 -9.32 -14.76
CA GLN A 22 -8.44 -10.04 -16.02
C GLN A 22 -9.93 -10.18 -16.41
N GLY A 23 -10.85 -9.65 -15.60
CA GLY A 23 -12.30 -9.77 -15.82
C GLY A 23 -12.90 -11.13 -15.44
N ASN A 24 -12.13 -12.03 -14.85
CA ASN A 24 -12.56 -13.38 -14.45
C ASN A 24 -13.27 -13.36 -13.08
N LEU A 25 -14.35 -12.60 -12.95
CA LEU A 25 -14.99 -12.30 -11.65
C LEU A 25 -15.43 -13.54 -10.88
N ALA A 26 -16.00 -14.55 -11.56
CA ALA A 26 -16.42 -15.79 -10.91
C ALA A 26 -15.25 -16.60 -10.33
N GLN A 27 -14.07 -16.56 -10.98
CA GLN A 27 -12.87 -17.21 -10.45
C GLN A 27 -12.31 -16.44 -9.25
N ALA A 28 -12.31 -15.10 -9.32
CA ALA A 28 -11.92 -14.25 -8.21
C ALA A 28 -12.81 -14.50 -6.98
N GLU A 29 -14.12 -14.49 -7.16
CA GLU A 29 -15.11 -14.75 -6.10
C GLU A 29 -14.92 -16.13 -5.45
N ALA A 30 -14.69 -17.18 -6.24
CA ALA A 30 -14.44 -18.53 -5.72
C ALA A 30 -13.16 -18.62 -4.87
N ILE A 31 -12.12 -17.85 -5.20
CA ILE A 31 -10.91 -17.75 -4.38
C ILE A 31 -11.22 -17.02 -3.08
N LEU A 32 -11.92 -15.88 -3.15
CA LEU A 32 -12.28 -15.06 -2.00
C LEU A 32 -13.18 -15.83 -1.00
N ASP A 33 -14.19 -16.56 -1.47
CA ASP A 33 -15.09 -17.35 -0.61
C ASP A 33 -14.33 -18.44 0.16
N ARG A 34 -13.41 -19.13 -0.52
CA ARG A 34 -12.56 -20.12 0.14
C ARG A 34 -11.72 -19.50 1.25
N MET A 35 -11.07 -18.36 0.96
CA MET A 35 -10.21 -17.67 1.93
C MET A 35 -11.04 -17.15 3.12
N TYR A 36 -12.20 -16.55 2.85
CA TYR A 36 -13.06 -15.96 3.87
C TYR A 36 -13.60 -16.99 4.87
N ARG A 37 -13.89 -18.21 4.41
CA ARG A 37 -14.31 -19.32 5.29
C ARG A 37 -13.20 -19.88 6.18
N GLN A 38 -11.95 -19.57 5.87
CA GLN A 38 -10.76 -20.14 6.54
C GLN A 38 -10.12 -19.20 7.54
N THR A 39 -10.57 -17.95 7.62
CA THR A 39 -9.97 -16.94 8.48
C THR A 39 -10.96 -16.37 9.48
N ASP A 40 -10.47 -16.17 10.70
CA ASP A 40 -11.16 -15.40 11.74
C ASP A 40 -10.45 -14.08 12.07
N ASP A 41 -9.36 -13.78 11.36
CA ASP A 41 -8.57 -12.58 11.58
C ASP A 41 -9.27 -11.35 10.95
N ASP A 42 -9.50 -10.31 11.75
CA ASP A 42 -10.21 -9.10 11.31
C ASP A 42 -9.44 -8.32 10.22
N TYR A 43 -8.11 -8.38 10.20
CA TYR A 43 -7.31 -7.74 9.15
C TYR A 43 -7.46 -8.47 7.81
N GLU A 44 -7.44 -9.81 7.84
CA GLU A 44 -7.72 -10.62 6.66
C GLU A 44 -9.15 -10.44 6.15
N LYS A 45 -10.14 -10.44 7.06
CA LYS A 45 -11.56 -10.20 6.73
C LYS A 45 -11.78 -8.81 6.11
N PHE A 46 -11.12 -7.78 6.64
CA PHE A 46 -11.12 -6.43 6.06
C PHE A 46 -10.74 -6.44 4.58
N LEU A 47 -9.59 -7.06 4.25
CA LEU A 47 -9.07 -7.09 2.89
C LEU A 47 -9.92 -7.95 1.96
N LEU A 48 -10.37 -9.12 2.44
CA LEU A 48 -11.22 -10.00 1.65
C LEU A 48 -12.57 -9.35 1.33
N ALA A 49 -13.22 -8.73 2.33
CA ALA A 49 -14.48 -8.04 2.15
C ALA A 49 -14.36 -6.87 1.16
N TYR A 50 -13.26 -6.12 1.19
CA TYR A 50 -13.01 -5.08 0.20
C TYR A 50 -12.90 -5.66 -1.22
N GLN A 51 -12.20 -6.80 -1.40
CA GLN A 51 -12.12 -7.43 -2.71
C GLN A 51 -13.46 -8.03 -3.17
N PHE A 52 -14.28 -8.55 -2.26
CA PHE A 52 -15.65 -8.98 -2.59
C PHE A 52 -16.49 -7.84 -3.16
N ALA A 53 -16.39 -6.64 -2.56
CA ALA A 53 -17.08 -5.46 -3.06
C ALA A 53 -16.67 -5.07 -4.49
N LYS A 54 -15.46 -5.44 -4.93
CA LYS A 54 -14.95 -5.18 -6.29
C LYS A 54 -15.37 -6.22 -7.33
N VAL A 55 -15.74 -7.43 -6.91
CA VAL A 55 -16.15 -8.51 -7.83
C VAL A 55 -17.66 -8.70 -7.91
N THR A 56 -18.40 -8.23 -6.91
CA THR A 56 -19.86 -8.27 -6.93
C THR A 56 -20.45 -7.25 -7.91
N THR A 57 -21.51 -7.64 -8.60
CA THR A 57 -22.26 -6.79 -9.53
C THR A 57 -23.56 -6.26 -8.91
N ASP A 58 -24.05 -6.91 -7.86
CA ASP A 58 -25.22 -6.46 -7.12
C ASP A 58 -24.84 -5.36 -6.14
N ILE A 59 -25.56 -4.24 -6.20
CA ILE A 59 -25.26 -3.05 -5.42
C ILE A 59 -25.53 -3.24 -3.92
N PHE A 60 -26.51 -4.07 -3.53
CA PHE A 60 -26.78 -4.35 -2.12
C PHE A 60 -25.66 -5.21 -1.53
N GLU A 61 -25.19 -6.22 -2.26
CA GLU A 61 -24.01 -7.01 -1.88
C GLU A 61 -22.75 -6.14 -1.85
N ARG A 62 -22.56 -5.19 -2.77
CA ARG A 62 -21.43 -4.24 -2.72
C ARG A 62 -21.45 -3.43 -1.42
N VAL A 63 -22.59 -2.83 -1.06
CA VAL A 63 -22.74 -2.09 0.20
C VAL A 63 -22.47 -2.96 1.41
N LYS A 64 -23.02 -4.19 1.44
CA LYS A 64 -22.79 -5.16 2.51
C LYS A 64 -21.31 -5.47 2.68
N TRP A 65 -20.60 -5.78 1.60
CA TRP A 65 -19.18 -6.12 1.66
C TRP A 65 -18.30 -4.93 2.04
N LEU A 66 -18.59 -3.73 1.54
CA LEU A 66 -17.92 -2.51 1.99
C LEU A 66 -18.17 -2.25 3.49
N SER A 67 -19.38 -2.52 3.98
CA SER A 67 -19.72 -2.36 5.40
C SER A 67 -18.97 -3.37 6.26
N VAL A 68 -18.89 -4.64 5.84
CA VAL A 68 -18.09 -5.68 6.51
C VAL A 68 -16.61 -5.32 6.52
N SER A 69 -16.11 -4.79 5.40
CA SER A 69 -14.72 -4.33 5.29
C SER A 69 -14.42 -3.21 6.28
N LEU A 70 -15.29 -2.19 6.35
CA LEU A 70 -15.17 -1.10 7.31
C LEU A 70 -15.26 -1.57 8.77
N GLU A 71 -16.23 -2.43 9.11
CA GLU A 71 -16.38 -2.95 10.47
C GLU A 71 -15.14 -3.76 10.90
N SER A 72 -14.63 -4.61 10.00
CA SER A 72 -13.42 -5.39 10.27
C SER A 72 -12.20 -4.47 10.42
N ALA A 73 -12.08 -3.45 9.58
CA ALA A 73 -11.03 -2.44 9.66
C ALA A 73 -11.04 -1.67 10.99
N GLN A 74 -12.23 -1.35 11.51
CA GLN A 74 -12.40 -0.67 12.80
C GLN A 74 -12.00 -1.54 14.00
N LYS A 75 -12.06 -2.88 13.88
CA LYS A 75 -11.65 -3.82 14.93
C LYS A 75 -10.13 -3.97 15.06
N VAL A 76 -9.39 -3.73 13.97
CA VAL A 76 -7.92 -3.94 13.95
C VAL A 76 -7.14 -2.86 14.70
N ASP A 77 -7.67 -1.62 14.80
CA ASP A 77 -7.03 -0.45 15.43
C ASP A 77 -5.53 -0.32 15.12
N ASP A 78 -5.19 -0.23 13.83
CA ASP A 78 -3.82 -0.13 13.32
C ASP A 78 -3.70 1.06 12.34
N GLU A 79 -2.60 1.81 12.40
CA GLU A 79 -2.35 2.98 11.54
C GLU A 79 -2.41 2.64 10.05
N ASP A 80 -1.98 1.44 9.65
CA ASP A 80 -2.01 0.98 8.26
C ASP A 80 -3.46 0.89 7.80
N VAL A 81 -4.35 0.37 8.66
CA VAL A 81 -5.77 0.17 8.37
C VAL A 81 -6.55 1.48 8.40
N LYS A 82 -6.22 2.41 9.31
CA LYS A 82 -6.84 3.75 9.36
C LYS A 82 -6.71 4.49 8.04
N SER A 83 -5.58 4.32 7.35
CA SER A 83 -5.36 4.92 6.03
C SER A 83 -6.40 4.50 4.97
N ALA A 84 -7.12 3.39 5.18
CA ALA A 84 -8.16 2.90 4.29
C ALA A 84 -9.53 3.57 4.49
N TYR A 85 -9.75 4.29 5.59
CA TYR A 85 -11.06 4.82 5.96
C TYR A 85 -11.62 5.80 4.94
N VAL A 86 -10.80 6.75 4.47
CA VAL A 86 -11.19 7.70 3.42
C VAL A 86 -11.74 6.97 2.19
N THR A 87 -11.05 5.92 1.75
CA THR A 87 -11.42 5.15 0.56
C THR A 87 -12.69 4.34 0.80
N LEU A 88 -12.80 3.64 1.93
CA LEU A 88 -14.00 2.90 2.30
C LEU A 88 -15.22 3.81 2.42
N PHE A 89 -15.07 4.98 3.03
CA PHE A 89 -16.15 5.97 3.15
C PHE A 89 -16.57 6.51 1.78
N ARG A 90 -15.63 6.84 0.90
CA ARG A 90 -15.95 7.27 -0.48
C ARG A 90 -16.66 6.19 -1.28
N ASP A 91 -16.19 4.94 -1.18
CA ASP A 91 -16.79 3.80 -1.88
C ASP A 91 -18.20 3.51 -1.35
N LEU A 92 -18.41 3.60 -0.03
CA LEU A 92 -19.75 3.47 0.59
C LEU A 92 -20.66 4.61 0.14
N SER A 93 -20.17 5.85 0.15
CA SER A 93 -20.91 7.01 -0.33
C SER A 93 -21.37 6.82 -1.77
N GLU A 94 -20.47 6.39 -2.66
CA GLU A 94 -20.81 6.10 -4.05
C GLU A 94 -21.84 4.97 -4.16
N ALA A 95 -21.67 3.89 -3.41
CA ALA A 95 -22.59 2.77 -3.46
C ALA A 95 -24.00 3.16 -2.96
N TYR A 96 -24.11 3.95 -1.90
CA TYR A 96 -25.39 4.45 -1.40
C TYR A 96 -26.04 5.48 -2.33
N LYS A 97 -25.25 6.27 -3.05
CA LYS A 97 -25.73 7.14 -4.12
C LYS A 97 -26.44 6.35 -5.22
N VAL A 98 -25.83 5.23 -5.66
CA VAL A 98 -26.43 4.34 -6.67
C VAL A 98 -27.73 3.71 -6.16
N LEU A 99 -27.83 3.40 -4.87
CA LEU A 99 -29.07 2.93 -4.24
C LEU A 99 -30.15 4.02 -4.09
N GLY A 100 -29.83 5.30 -4.37
CA GLY A 100 -30.74 6.42 -4.12
C GLY A 100 -30.90 6.77 -2.63
N ASN A 101 -30.03 6.26 -1.75
CA ASN A 101 -30.04 6.55 -0.33
C ASN A 101 -29.14 7.76 -0.01
N HIS A 102 -29.69 8.95 -0.23
CA HIS A 102 -28.96 10.20 -0.09
C HIS A 102 -28.53 10.52 1.36
N ASP A 103 -29.23 10.00 2.37
CA ASP A 103 -28.85 10.20 3.77
C ASP A 103 -27.53 9.49 4.08
N TYR A 104 -27.38 8.24 3.63
CA TYR A 104 -26.15 7.48 3.81
C TYR A 104 -25.03 7.92 2.85
N GLU A 105 -25.36 8.33 1.62
CA GLU A 105 -24.41 9.01 0.72
C GLU A 105 -23.76 10.19 1.45
N LYS A 106 -24.58 11.13 1.94
CA LYS A 106 -24.11 12.32 2.64
C LYS A 106 -23.30 11.97 3.89
N LYS A 107 -23.81 11.04 4.72
CA LYS A 107 -23.11 10.60 5.93
C LYS A 107 -21.68 10.13 5.65
N TYR A 108 -21.50 9.26 4.65
CA TYR A 108 -20.17 8.73 4.37
C TYR A 108 -19.27 9.74 3.66
N LEU A 109 -19.83 10.66 2.87
CA LEU A 109 -19.05 11.78 2.33
C LEU A 109 -18.50 12.68 3.45
N GLU A 110 -19.34 13.05 4.42
CA GLU A 110 -18.92 13.86 5.57
C GLU A 110 -17.83 13.16 6.42
N LEU A 111 -17.94 11.83 6.59
CA LEU A 111 -16.90 11.05 7.25
C LEU A 111 -15.59 11.05 6.46
N ALA A 112 -15.64 10.90 5.14
CA ALA A 112 -14.44 10.95 4.29
C ALA A 112 -13.75 12.32 4.31
N GLU A 113 -14.52 13.41 4.42
CA GLU A 113 -14.00 14.79 4.50
C GLU A 113 -13.44 15.14 5.88
N ALA A 114 -13.91 14.47 6.93
CA ALA A 114 -13.41 14.66 8.29
C ALA A 114 -12.07 13.97 8.55
N GLU A 115 -11.71 12.96 7.76
CA GLU A 115 -10.44 12.24 7.87
C GLU A 115 -9.24 13.12 7.45
N PRO A 116 -8.09 13.01 8.13
CA PRO A 116 -6.89 13.75 7.77
C PRO A 116 -6.41 13.41 6.35
N THR A 117 -6.11 14.45 5.55
CA THR A 117 -5.52 14.26 4.21
C THR A 117 -4.01 13.97 4.28
N ALA A 118 -3.34 14.42 5.33
CA ALA A 118 -1.92 14.18 5.56
C ALA A 118 -1.71 12.93 6.43
N PRO A 119 -0.67 12.11 6.16
CA PRO A 119 -0.36 10.96 6.99
C PRO A 119 -0.04 11.35 8.44
N THR A 120 -0.60 10.64 9.41
CA THR A 120 -0.35 10.82 10.85
C THR A 120 0.74 9.90 11.40
N ASP A 121 1.32 9.05 10.53
CA ASP A 121 2.31 8.04 10.91
C ASP A 121 3.54 8.69 11.55
N GLN A 122 3.97 8.16 12.70
CA GLN A 122 5.15 8.62 13.44
C GLN A 122 6.41 7.78 13.16
N GLY A 123 6.29 6.76 12.30
CA GLY A 123 7.37 5.85 11.95
C GLY A 123 7.60 4.75 13.01
N PRO A 124 8.83 4.21 13.14
CA PRO A 124 10.06 4.64 12.48
C PRO A 124 10.02 4.47 10.96
N PHE A 125 10.72 5.36 10.25
CA PHE A 125 10.80 5.36 8.79
C PHE A 125 12.13 4.86 8.26
N TYR A 126 12.09 4.26 7.08
CA TYR A 126 13.20 3.59 6.44
C TYR A 126 13.29 3.94 4.96
N HIS A 127 14.53 4.13 4.49
CA HIS A 127 14.84 4.32 3.08
C HIS A 127 15.78 3.19 2.61
N GLY A 128 15.34 2.44 1.61
CA GLY A 128 16.12 1.38 0.97
C GLY A 128 16.86 1.89 -0.25
N THR A 129 18.18 1.69 -0.32
CA THR A 129 19.00 2.17 -1.44
C THR A 129 20.27 1.36 -1.62
N LYS A 130 21.03 1.65 -2.68
CA LYS A 130 22.40 1.18 -2.91
C LYS A 130 23.46 2.27 -2.70
N ALA A 131 23.03 3.51 -2.45
CA ALA A 131 23.93 4.61 -2.12
C ALA A 131 24.62 4.38 -0.77
N ASP A 132 25.92 4.67 -0.67
CA ASP A 132 26.70 4.57 0.57
C ASP A 132 26.58 5.86 1.41
N LEU A 133 25.42 6.08 2.00
CA LEU A 133 25.11 7.21 2.89
C LEU A 133 25.66 6.99 4.30
N LYS A 134 25.93 8.08 5.01
CA LYS A 134 26.41 8.11 6.40
C LYS A 134 25.38 8.76 7.33
N VAL A 135 25.47 8.43 8.62
CA VAL A 135 24.65 9.08 9.65
C VAL A 135 24.97 10.57 9.69
N GLY A 136 23.92 11.40 9.68
CA GLY A 136 24.03 12.85 9.59
C GLY A 136 23.81 13.41 8.17
N ASP A 137 23.93 12.57 7.14
CA ASP A 137 23.65 12.99 5.77
C ASP A 137 22.19 13.43 5.59
N LEU A 138 22.00 14.39 4.69
CA LEU A 138 20.69 14.81 4.21
C LEU A 138 20.49 14.25 2.81
N LEU A 139 19.52 13.34 2.68
CA LEU A 139 19.04 12.89 1.39
C LEU A 139 18.10 13.97 0.85
N VAL A 140 18.35 14.43 -0.38
CA VAL A 140 17.59 15.50 -1.06
C VAL A 140 16.93 14.94 -2.34
N PRO A 141 15.79 15.50 -2.80
CA PRO A 141 15.21 15.12 -4.09
C PRO A 141 16.11 15.56 -5.26
N GLY A 142 15.77 15.14 -6.48
CA GLY A 142 16.51 15.45 -7.71
C GLY A 142 17.43 14.32 -8.22
N GLY A 143 17.37 13.14 -7.62
CA GLY A 143 18.03 11.94 -8.15
C GLY A 143 17.31 11.36 -9.37
N LEU A 144 17.99 10.50 -10.13
CA LEU A 144 17.36 9.76 -11.23
C LEU A 144 16.45 8.65 -10.70
N SER A 145 15.37 8.37 -11.44
CA SER A 145 14.43 7.30 -11.14
C SER A 145 15.08 5.91 -11.20
N ASN A 146 14.65 5.02 -10.32
CA ASN A 146 15.05 3.62 -10.33
C ASN A 146 14.34 2.79 -11.41
N TYR A 147 13.28 3.32 -12.00
CA TYR A 147 12.38 2.54 -12.85
C TYR A 147 12.37 3.07 -14.29
N GLN A 148 12.30 4.39 -14.49
CA GLN A 148 12.34 5.04 -15.81
C GLN A 148 13.69 5.71 -16.02
N ASP A 149 14.31 5.49 -17.18
CA ASP A 149 15.55 6.17 -17.53
C ASP A 149 15.29 7.67 -17.75
N ASP A 150 16.27 8.51 -17.42
CA ASP A 150 16.24 9.98 -17.58
C ASP A 150 15.17 10.77 -16.78
N LEU A 151 14.31 10.10 -16.01
CA LEU A 151 13.37 10.78 -15.12
C LEU A 151 14.06 11.29 -13.85
N VAL A 152 14.00 12.60 -13.60
CA VAL A 152 14.44 13.23 -12.35
C VAL A 152 13.31 13.21 -11.33
N MET A 153 13.55 12.64 -10.16
CA MET A 153 12.55 12.48 -9.11
C MET A 153 12.39 13.76 -8.28
N ASN A 154 11.16 14.26 -8.19
CA ASN A 154 10.77 15.43 -7.39
C ASN A 154 10.70 15.11 -5.90
N HIS A 155 10.60 13.83 -5.55
CA HIS A 155 10.41 13.36 -4.18
C HIS A 155 11.41 12.27 -3.80
N ILE A 156 11.63 12.14 -2.50
CA ILE A 156 12.35 11.04 -1.88
C ILE A 156 11.34 10.06 -1.30
N TYR A 157 11.48 8.78 -1.63
CA TYR A 157 10.55 7.72 -1.24
C TYR A 157 11.08 6.95 -0.03
N PHE A 158 10.20 6.65 0.91
CA PHE A 158 10.53 5.93 2.14
C PHE A 158 9.30 5.18 2.67
N THR A 159 9.48 4.31 3.66
CA THR A 159 8.39 3.51 4.22
C THR A 159 8.57 3.27 5.71
N ALA A 160 7.47 3.10 6.45
CA ALA A 160 7.52 2.61 7.83
C ALA A 160 7.60 1.08 7.94
N ASN A 161 7.66 0.36 6.81
CA ASN A 161 7.88 -1.08 6.75
C ASN A 161 9.36 -1.40 6.47
N LEU A 162 10.08 -1.93 7.47
CA LEU A 162 11.49 -2.27 7.34
C LEU A 162 11.76 -3.27 6.20
N ASN A 163 10.90 -4.29 6.05
CA ASN A 163 11.05 -5.27 4.96
C ASN A 163 10.69 -4.65 3.60
N GLY A 164 9.75 -3.70 3.58
CA GLY A 164 9.46 -2.88 2.41
C GLY A 164 10.69 -2.09 1.95
N ALA A 165 11.42 -1.48 2.88
CA ALA A 165 12.68 -0.80 2.55
C ALA A 165 13.76 -1.76 2.04
N GLY A 166 13.86 -2.98 2.61
CA GLY A 166 14.76 -4.01 2.09
C GLY A 166 14.44 -4.42 0.64
N LEU A 167 13.15 -4.60 0.32
CA LEU A 167 12.68 -4.84 -1.04
C LEU A 167 13.05 -3.66 -1.95
N ALA A 168 12.79 -2.41 -1.53
CA ALA A 168 13.14 -1.22 -2.30
C ALA A 168 14.66 -1.17 -2.61
N ALA A 169 15.52 -1.43 -1.62
CA ALA A 169 16.98 -1.48 -1.82
C ALA A 169 17.41 -2.51 -2.88
N THR A 170 16.69 -3.64 -2.95
CA THR A 170 16.92 -4.69 -3.95
C THR A 170 16.56 -4.22 -5.37
N LEU A 171 15.51 -3.41 -5.49
CA LEU A 171 14.98 -2.93 -6.77
C LEU A 171 15.75 -1.74 -7.35
N VAL A 172 16.51 -1.01 -6.54
CA VAL A 172 17.38 0.09 -7.02
C VAL A 172 18.35 -0.40 -8.10
N LYS A 173 18.45 0.33 -9.22
CA LYS A 173 19.39 0.02 -10.31
C LYS A 173 20.85 0.13 -9.82
N GLY A 174 21.76 -0.63 -10.45
CA GLY A 174 23.19 -0.58 -10.17
C GLY A 174 23.73 -1.73 -9.32
N THR A 175 25.06 -1.79 -9.21
CA THR A 175 25.82 -2.91 -8.60
C THR A 175 26.23 -2.65 -7.14
N GLY A 176 25.81 -1.51 -6.57
CA GLY A 176 26.09 -1.16 -5.19
C GLY A 176 25.47 -2.16 -4.20
N LYS A 177 26.04 -2.20 -2.99
CA LYS A 177 25.52 -3.02 -1.90
C LYS A 177 24.14 -2.52 -1.46
N GLU A 178 23.19 -3.43 -1.29
CA GLU A 178 21.86 -3.13 -0.74
C GLU A 178 21.99 -2.63 0.72
N ARG A 179 21.33 -1.52 1.02
CA ARG A 179 21.36 -0.86 2.33
C ARG A 179 19.98 -0.35 2.71
N VAL A 180 19.70 -0.36 4.01
CA VAL A 180 18.49 0.23 4.57
C VAL A 180 18.91 1.21 5.64
N TYR A 181 18.40 2.43 5.53
CA TYR A 181 18.68 3.50 6.48
C TYR A 181 17.42 3.85 7.26
N LYS A 182 17.54 4.02 8.57
CA LYS A 182 16.52 4.70 9.36
C LYS A 182 16.65 6.20 9.11
N ILE A 183 15.52 6.85 8.84
CA ILE A 183 15.47 8.27 8.50
C ILE A 183 14.52 9.04 9.41
N VAL A 184 14.67 10.37 9.41
CA VAL A 184 13.71 11.32 9.97
C VAL A 184 13.41 12.36 8.89
N PRO A 185 12.14 12.53 8.46
CA PRO A 185 11.76 13.62 7.56
C PRO A 185 12.05 14.98 8.21
N THR A 186 12.58 15.93 7.44
CA THR A 186 12.82 17.29 7.95
C THR A 186 11.65 18.24 7.74
N GLY A 187 10.56 17.76 7.14
CA GLY A 187 9.33 18.51 6.90
C GLY A 187 8.19 17.57 6.49
N GLU A 188 7.14 18.16 5.91
CA GLU A 188 5.93 17.44 5.50
C GLU A 188 6.22 16.32 4.49
N PHE A 189 5.38 15.29 4.53
CA PHE A 189 5.39 14.18 3.60
C PHE A 189 3.97 13.71 3.33
N GLU A 190 3.80 12.95 2.26
CA GLU A 190 2.51 12.44 1.82
C GLU A 190 2.57 10.95 1.51
N ASN A 191 1.41 10.31 1.40
CA ASN A 191 1.30 8.93 0.95
C ASN A 191 1.90 8.80 -0.46
N ASP A 192 2.60 7.70 -0.72
CA ASP A 192 3.10 7.39 -2.06
C ASP A 192 1.92 7.02 -2.98
N PRO A 193 1.57 7.88 -3.97
CA PRO A 193 0.43 7.64 -4.84
C PRO A 193 0.66 6.46 -5.81
N ASN A 194 1.87 5.92 -5.92
CA ASN A 194 2.16 4.77 -6.77
C ASN A 194 1.66 3.46 -6.16
N VAL A 195 1.46 3.41 -4.84
CA VAL A 195 1.04 2.19 -4.11
C VAL A 195 -0.15 2.40 -3.17
N THR A 196 -0.54 3.63 -2.92
CA THR A 196 -1.75 3.99 -2.15
C THR A 196 -2.99 3.92 -3.05
N ASP A 197 -4.07 3.34 -2.55
CA ASP A 197 -5.37 3.22 -3.25
C ASP A 197 -5.29 2.55 -4.63
N LYS A 198 -4.33 1.65 -4.83
CA LYS A 198 -4.20 0.86 -6.06
C LYS A 198 -4.94 -0.47 -5.96
N LYS A 199 -4.30 -1.45 -5.31
CA LYS A 199 -4.84 -2.81 -5.18
C LYS A 199 -5.65 -2.98 -3.90
N PHE A 200 -5.27 -2.24 -2.87
CA PHE A 200 -5.87 -2.23 -1.55
C PHE A 200 -6.31 -0.80 -1.21
N PRO A 201 -7.30 -0.62 -0.33
CA PRO A 201 -7.74 0.70 0.09
C PRO A 201 -6.70 1.28 1.06
N GLY A 202 -6.41 2.57 0.92
CA GLY A 202 -5.42 3.29 1.70
C GLY A 202 -3.98 2.94 1.35
N ASN A 203 -3.09 3.19 2.32
CA ASN A 203 -1.65 3.01 2.26
C ASN A 203 -1.19 1.88 3.18
N LEU A 204 -1.63 0.65 2.92
CA LEU A 204 -1.26 -0.52 3.74
C LEU A 204 0.24 -0.84 3.72
N THR A 205 0.96 -0.42 2.67
CA THR A 205 2.42 -0.57 2.60
C THR A 205 3.15 0.46 3.46
N ARG A 206 2.45 1.47 3.98
CA ARG A 206 3.00 2.64 4.67
C ARG A 206 4.15 3.25 3.89
N SER A 207 3.92 3.45 2.60
CA SER A 207 4.89 4.04 1.68
C SER A 207 4.59 5.52 1.53
N TYR A 208 5.62 6.34 1.62
CA TYR A 208 5.53 7.79 1.66
C TYR A 208 6.53 8.40 0.70
N ARG A 209 6.29 9.66 0.35
CA ARG A 209 7.23 10.49 -0.39
C ARG A 209 7.30 11.90 0.20
N SER A 210 8.47 12.53 0.13
CA SER A 210 8.66 13.92 0.57
C SER A 210 9.49 14.70 -0.44
N ALA A 211 9.09 15.96 -0.67
CA ALA A 211 9.89 16.95 -1.40
C ALA A 211 10.93 17.63 -0.48
N GLN A 212 10.81 17.45 0.84
CA GLN A 212 11.76 17.95 1.81
C GLN A 212 12.86 16.90 2.08
N PRO A 213 14.06 17.32 2.52
CA PRO A 213 15.13 16.38 2.81
C PRO A 213 14.77 15.33 3.86
N LEU A 214 15.42 14.17 3.79
CA LEU A 214 15.37 13.15 4.83
C LEU A 214 16.74 13.05 5.52
N LYS A 215 16.77 13.13 6.84
CA LYS A 215 18.00 12.97 7.62
C LYS A 215 18.28 11.50 7.90
N ILE A 216 19.48 11.03 7.55
CA ILE A 216 19.93 9.68 7.90
C ILE A 216 20.32 9.65 9.39
N VAL A 217 19.67 8.77 10.16
CA VAL A 217 19.92 8.64 11.61
C VAL A 217 20.58 7.33 12.00
N ALA A 218 20.44 6.27 11.19
CA ALA A 218 21.15 5.00 11.38
C ALA A 218 21.18 4.16 10.09
N GLU A 219 22.18 3.31 9.94
CA GLU A 219 22.14 2.19 8.99
C GLU A 219 21.61 0.93 9.71
N ILE A 220 20.57 0.32 9.17
CA ILE A 220 19.98 -0.91 9.70
C ILE A 220 20.61 -2.10 8.98
N LYS A 221 21.25 -2.98 9.74
CA LYS A 221 21.93 -4.18 9.21
C LYS A 221 21.06 -5.44 9.30
N ASN A 222 20.14 -5.47 10.25
CA ASN A 222 19.30 -6.64 10.53
C ASN A 222 17.93 -6.47 9.89
N TRP A 223 17.87 -6.61 8.56
CA TRP A 223 16.62 -6.69 7.81
C TRP A 223 16.63 -7.94 6.95
N GLN A 224 15.44 -8.45 6.62
CA GLN A 224 15.30 -9.70 5.90
C GLN A 224 15.65 -9.49 4.42
N ALA A 225 16.83 -9.96 4.02
CA ALA A 225 17.21 -9.98 2.61
C ALA A 225 16.37 -11.01 1.85
N LEU A 226 15.96 -10.65 0.63
CA LEU A 226 15.26 -11.55 -0.27
C LEU A 226 16.19 -12.64 -0.78
N SER A 227 15.68 -13.86 -0.95
CA SER A 227 16.40 -14.94 -1.62
C SER A 227 16.61 -14.60 -3.10
N GLN A 228 17.61 -15.19 -3.75
CA GLN A 228 17.87 -14.93 -5.18
C GLN A 228 16.65 -15.20 -6.07
N GLN A 229 15.90 -16.25 -5.76
CA GLN A 229 14.65 -16.55 -6.45
C GLN A 229 13.63 -15.42 -6.26
N GLN A 230 13.41 -14.96 -5.02
CA GLN A 230 12.49 -13.85 -4.75
C GLN A 230 12.92 -12.56 -5.48
N LYS A 231 14.23 -12.29 -5.56
CA LYS A 231 14.77 -11.13 -6.29
C LYS A 231 14.42 -11.20 -7.78
N GLN A 232 14.61 -12.35 -8.42
CA GLN A 232 14.28 -12.57 -9.83
C GLN A 232 12.78 -12.44 -10.10
N GLU A 233 11.94 -12.97 -9.21
CA GLU A 233 10.48 -12.84 -9.31
C GLU A 233 10.04 -11.38 -9.24
N TRP A 234 10.60 -10.61 -8.29
CA TRP A 234 10.28 -9.18 -8.16
C TRP A 234 10.78 -8.35 -9.33
N GLN A 235 11.99 -8.61 -9.85
CA GLN A 235 12.51 -7.94 -11.04
C GLN A 235 11.62 -8.20 -12.26
N THR A 236 11.19 -9.45 -12.45
CA THR A 236 10.26 -9.82 -13.53
C THR A 236 8.91 -9.09 -13.39
N LYS A 237 8.37 -9.00 -12.17
CA LYS A 237 7.11 -8.27 -11.90
C LYS A 237 7.23 -6.79 -12.20
N VAL A 238 8.33 -6.15 -11.79
CA VAL A 238 8.57 -4.72 -12.04
C VAL A 238 8.72 -4.43 -13.52
N GLN A 239 9.45 -5.28 -14.27
CA GLN A 239 9.59 -5.12 -15.73
C GLN A 239 8.28 -5.26 -16.50
N LYS A 240 7.36 -6.10 -16.01
CA LYS A 240 6.02 -6.24 -16.59
C LYS A 240 5.06 -5.13 -16.20
N ASN A 241 5.43 -4.30 -15.22
CA ASN A 241 4.56 -3.24 -14.73
C ASN A 241 4.82 -1.98 -15.57
N GLU A 242 4.00 -1.78 -16.60
CA GLU A 242 4.08 -0.63 -17.52
C GLU A 242 3.41 0.63 -16.95
N GLY A 243 3.16 0.69 -15.63
CA GLY A 243 2.52 1.83 -15.00
C GLY A 243 3.41 3.07 -14.99
N ASP A 244 2.82 4.21 -15.34
CA ASP A 244 3.50 5.51 -15.23
C ASP A 244 3.83 5.83 -13.77
N ILE A 245 5.05 6.33 -13.54
CA ILE A 245 5.46 6.81 -12.23
C ILE A 245 4.80 8.16 -12.00
N ILE A 246 4.00 8.25 -10.95
CA ILE A 246 3.49 9.53 -10.46
C ILE A 246 4.64 10.16 -9.67
N ASN A 247 5.35 11.07 -10.35
CA ASN A 247 6.48 11.82 -9.82
C ASN A 247 6.03 13.04 -9.03
#